data_AF-A0A067N8J5-F1
#
_entry.id   AF-A0A067N8J5-F1
#
_cell.length_a   1.000
_cell.length_b   1.000
_cell.length_c   1.000
_cell.angle_alpha   90.00
_cell.angle_beta   90.00
_cell.angle_gamma   90.00
#
_symmetry.space_group_name_H-M   'P 1'
#
loop_
_entity.id
_entity.type
_entity.pdbx_description
1 polymer ?
#
loop_
_entity_poly.entity_id
_entity_poly.type
_entity_poly.pdbx_seq_one_letter_code
_entity_poly.pdbx_strand_id
1 'polypeptide(L)'
;MEELYDELCLASGVSGRGGPTYLLPSTYIDRVADDIVEEIHDLAARGYVTLTPELDSKTLGNIVKETLSIGAYSQDSPRDRIQERDWLPPAYRDWGWFKAVTILGYFEQPELDVPVTQRVGRGRGVAVQGIYGGFIGGYVLEVPNPDGDEDADAIDDPRPVDRRPYMWLMNNCSSYMFSWIDWDSLPSRHEAFPDDLLPMDYFGELYEIVMSRGEPRGKNCLLPCIDYGGMEQNRFRTQSFFFPFRNGSKHTARGIAAGLRGSDLLPSLMMDFRAWMFHRPDVWPHPPKEPVAFTRFDLAPSSTLPNTLESLPREIMLTIFQYLPPHSLITLSTTCKSLRHTLTKATVMDHILKEIIYKADHLSWILPLNCLPGEMERANAVGRQWLAWAAETTGGQAVTDFAEGSESRYPAVPHFSPRAVAQLPGSHVWDSWADTESTGWVDHVATRATVTGPMPAHAPSLQELIEGGRQDESPFLSPSFPYFAFVRACFGDDSLRNRRRLWGIAKQFERVWREYRTKGWERDIFL
;
A
#
# COMPACT_ATOMS: atom_id res chain seq x y z
N MET A 1 13.59 11.71 -23.45
CA MET A 1 13.34 11.26 -22.06
C MET A 1 11.92 11.50 -21.56
N GLU A 2 11.20 12.53 -22.03
CA GLU A 2 9.83 12.80 -21.55
C GLU A 2 8.87 11.61 -21.71
N GLU A 3 9.01 10.82 -22.79
CA GLU A 3 8.13 9.68 -23.07
C GLU A 3 8.32 8.47 -22.13
N LEU A 4 9.50 8.30 -21.52
CA LEU A 4 9.81 7.17 -20.63
C LEU A 4 9.06 7.29 -19.30
N TYR A 5 9.08 8.48 -18.73
CA TYR A 5 8.42 8.78 -17.45
C TYR A 5 6.90 8.93 -17.58
N ASP A 6 6.43 9.03 -18.81
CA ASP A 6 5.04 9.01 -19.21
C ASP A 6 4.48 7.57 -19.28
N GLU A 7 5.34 6.56 -19.26
CA GLU A 7 4.89 5.19 -19.02
C GLU A 7 4.41 5.04 -17.57
N LEU A 8 3.64 3.98 -17.28
CA LEU A 8 3.16 3.70 -15.94
C LEU A 8 4.02 2.60 -15.30
N CYS A 9 4.37 2.76 -14.02
CA CYS A 9 5.07 1.74 -13.25
C CYS A 9 4.27 0.44 -13.27
N LEU A 10 4.89 -0.65 -13.70
CA LEU A 10 4.19 -1.92 -13.82
C LEU A 10 3.71 -2.49 -12.47
N ALA A 11 4.39 -2.15 -11.36
CA ALA A 11 4.02 -2.63 -10.02
C ALA A 11 2.90 -1.81 -9.37
N SER A 12 2.71 -0.54 -9.74
CA SER A 12 1.77 0.36 -9.05
C SER A 12 0.76 1.05 -9.97
N GLY A 13 0.99 1.07 -11.28
CA GLY A 13 0.27 1.88 -12.25
C GLY A 13 0.56 3.38 -12.15
N VAL A 14 1.47 3.83 -11.27
CA VAL A 14 1.78 5.25 -11.06
C VAL A 14 2.91 5.70 -12.00
N SER A 15 2.83 6.91 -12.56
CA SER A 15 3.89 7.50 -13.40
C SER A 15 5.14 7.85 -12.60
N GLY A 16 6.31 7.73 -13.23
CA GLY A 16 7.60 8.04 -12.59
C GLY A 16 7.80 9.53 -12.35
N ARG A 17 6.98 10.39 -12.98
CA ARG A 17 6.96 11.85 -12.73
C ARG A 17 6.35 12.21 -11.38
N GLY A 18 5.89 11.20 -10.63
CA GLY A 18 5.00 11.37 -9.49
C GLY A 18 3.55 11.18 -9.90
N GLY A 19 2.68 11.20 -8.91
CA GLY A 19 1.25 11.13 -9.14
C GLY A 19 0.61 12.50 -9.41
N PRO A 20 -0.73 12.51 -9.57
CA PRO A 20 -1.49 13.70 -9.89
C PRO A 20 -1.34 14.79 -8.84
N THR A 21 -1.15 16.01 -9.33
CA THR A 21 -1.03 17.22 -8.50
C THR A 21 -2.26 18.11 -8.59
N TYR A 22 -3.20 17.79 -9.49
CA TYR A 22 -4.42 18.55 -9.74
C TYR A 22 -5.62 17.61 -9.78
N LEU A 23 -6.80 18.08 -9.38
CA LEU A 23 -8.03 17.31 -9.56
C LEU A 23 -8.35 17.15 -11.04
N LEU A 24 -8.36 18.26 -11.79
CA LEU A 24 -8.75 18.30 -13.20
C LEU A 24 -8.19 19.54 -13.90
N PRO A 25 -8.13 19.57 -15.24
CA PRO A 25 -7.85 20.81 -15.97
C PRO A 25 -9.04 21.78 -15.83
N SER A 26 -8.78 23.09 -15.73
CA SER A 26 -9.82 24.11 -15.56
C SER A 26 -10.89 24.07 -16.66
N THR A 27 -10.52 23.69 -17.88
CA THR A 27 -11.42 23.55 -19.03
C THR A 27 -12.48 22.46 -18.87
N TYR A 28 -12.34 21.56 -17.88
CA TYR A 28 -13.30 20.49 -17.60
C TYR A 28 -14.23 20.78 -16.42
N ILE A 29 -14.03 21.89 -15.68
CA ILE A 29 -14.79 22.18 -14.44
C ILE A 29 -16.29 22.16 -14.69
N ASP A 30 -16.78 22.91 -15.69
CA ASP A 30 -18.22 23.02 -15.93
C ASP A 30 -18.85 21.66 -16.23
N ARG A 31 -18.25 20.91 -17.16
CA ARG A 31 -18.74 19.59 -17.55
C ARG A 31 -18.74 18.61 -16.36
N VAL A 32 -17.63 18.54 -15.63
CA VAL A 32 -17.49 17.60 -14.51
C VAL A 32 -18.43 17.98 -13.37
N ALA A 33 -18.65 19.27 -13.14
CA ALA A 33 -19.63 19.72 -12.16
C ALA A 33 -21.05 19.31 -12.55
N ASP A 34 -21.43 19.48 -13.82
CA ASP A 34 -22.75 19.08 -14.31
C ASP A 34 -22.96 17.55 -14.15
N ASP A 35 -21.95 16.74 -14.51
CA ASP A 35 -21.97 15.27 -14.30
C ASP A 35 -22.15 14.91 -12.81
N ILE A 36 -21.43 15.58 -11.91
CA ILE A 36 -21.53 15.35 -10.45
C ILE A 36 -22.92 15.74 -9.93
N VAL A 37 -23.49 16.86 -10.40
CA VAL A 37 -24.83 17.31 -9.98
C VAL A 37 -25.90 16.31 -10.41
N GLU A 38 -25.83 15.80 -11.64
CA GLU A 38 -26.74 14.77 -12.13
C GLU A 38 -26.69 13.50 -11.27
N GLU A 39 -25.47 13.03 -10.96
CA GLU A 39 -25.27 11.86 -10.11
C GLU A 39 -25.76 12.08 -8.67
N ILE A 40 -25.58 13.27 -8.10
CA ILE A 40 -26.08 13.61 -6.77
C ILE A 40 -27.62 13.54 -6.75
N HIS A 41 -28.29 14.05 -7.78
CA HIS A 41 -29.74 13.95 -7.90
C HIS A 41 -30.23 12.50 -8.03
N ASP A 42 -29.54 11.67 -8.83
CA ASP A 42 -29.85 10.24 -8.93
C ASP A 42 -29.67 9.52 -7.58
N LEU A 43 -28.58 9.81 -6.85
CA LEU A 43 -28.35 9.26 -5.52
C LEU A 43 -29.44 9.69 -4.53
N ALA A 44 -29.89 10.94 -4.60
CA ALA A 44 -30.98 11.45 -3.76
C ALA A 44 -32.32 10.77 -4.10
N ALA A 45 -32.64 10.60 -5.39
CA ALA A 45 -33.84 9.92 -5.85
C ALA A 45 -33.91 8.46 -5.39
N ARG A 46 -32.74 7.79 -5.28
CA ARG A 46 -32.61 6.43 -4.74
C ARG A 46 -32.58 6.37 -3.21
N GLY A 47 -32.66 7.51 -2.51
CA GLY A 47 -32.67 7.61 -1.06
C GLY A 47 -31.30 7.41 -0.39
N TYR A 48 -30.20 7.50 -1.13
CA TYR A 48 -28.85 7.37 -0.55
C TYR A 48 -28.39 8.61 0.20
N VAL A 49 -28.93 9.78 -0.15
CA VAL A 49 -28.68 11.08 0.49
C VAL A 49 -29.98 11.88 0.55
N THR A 50 -30.13 12.69 1.59
CA THR A 50 -31.26 13.62 1.72
C THR A 50 -30.75 15.03 1.42
N LEU A 51 -31.18 15.60 0.31
CA LEU A 51 -30.89 16.99 -0.03
C LEU A 51 -31.94 17.91 0.60
N THR A 52 -31.51 19.05 1.13
CA THR A 52 -32.44 20.06 1.62
C THR A 52 -33.17 20.70 0.42
N PRO A 53 -34.41 21.17 0.58
CA PRO A 53 -35.17 21.81 -0.51
C PRO A 53 -34.49 23.06 -1.11
N GLU A 54 -33.58 23.67 -0.35
CA GLU A 54 -32.78 24.84 -0.76
C GLU A 54 -31.65 24.47 -1.73
N LEU A 55 -31.28 23.20 -1.84
CA LEU A 55 -30.24 22.71 -2.76
C LEU A 55 -30.84 22.38 -4.13
N ASP A 56 -31.28 23.42 -4.83
CA ASP A 56 -31.63 23.29 -6.25
C ASP A 56 -30.39 22.94 -7.12
N SER A 57 -30.62 22.47 -8.35
CA SER A 57 -29.52 22.03 -9.24
C SER A 57 -28.50 23.15 -9.52
N LYS A 58 -28.96 24.42 -9.54
CA LYS A 58 -28.10 25.57 -9.75
C LYS A 58 -27.18 25.80 -8.55
N THR A 59 -27.72 25.74 -7.35
CA THR A 59 -26.97 25.89 -6.09
C THR A 59 -25.97 24.75 -5.94
N LEU A 60 -26.39 23.51 -6.20
CA LEU A 60 -25.48 22.35 -6.23
C LEU A 60 -24.35 22.54 -7.24
N GLY A 61 -24.67 22.96 -8.46
CA GLY A 61 -23.68 23.25 -9.50
C GLY A 61 -22.66 24.29 -9.04
N ASN A 62 -23.11 25.38 -8.41
CA ASN A 62 -22.20 26.40 -7.89
C ASN A 62 -21.26 25.86 -6.81
N ILE A 63 -21.78 25.07 -5.86
CA ILE A 63 -20.98 24.46 -4.77
C ILE A 63 -19.90 23.55 -5.33
N VAL A 64 -20.27 22.71 -6.30
CA VAL A 64 -19.34 21.77 -6.94
C VAL A 64 -18.30 22.52 -7.77
N LYS A 65 -18.72 23.49 -8.59
CA LYS A 65 -17.80 24.31 -9.42
C LYS A 65 -16.80 25.09 -8.57
N GLU A 66 -17.27 25.74 -7.51
CA GLU A 66 -16.42 26.46 -6.56
C GLU A 66 -15.35 25.53 -5.99
N THR A 67 -15.74 24.34 -5.53
CA THR A 67 -14.80 23.40 -4.92
C THR A 67 -13.83 22.81 -5.96
N LEU A 68 -14.31 22.43 -7.14
CA LEU A 68 -13.46 21.93 -8.23
C LEU A 68 -12.42 22.98 -8.66
N SER A 69 -12.79 24.27 -8.63
CA SER A 69 -11.89 25.37 -8.99
C SER A 69 -10.68 25.49 -8.05
N ILE A 70 -10.83 25.10 -6.77
CA ILE A 70 -9.72 25.08 -5.80
C ILE A 70 -8.64 24.08 -6.23
N GLY A 71 -9.05 22.91 -6.74
CA GLY A 71 -8.14 21.84 -7.13
C GLY A 71 -7.78 21.80 -8.62
N ALA A 72 -8.24 22.76 -9.41
CA ALA A 72 -8.08 22.74 -10.86
C ALA A 72 -6.74 23.34 -11.31
N TYR A 73 -6.20 22.82 -12.42
CA TYR A 73 -5.03 23.40 -13.07
C TYR A 73 -5.43 24.54 -14.01
N SER A 74 -4.85 25.73 -13.82
CA SER A 74 -4.96 26.86 -14.74
C SER A 74 -3.68 27.03 -15.57
N GLN A 75 -3.81 27.12 -16.90
CA GLN A 75 -2.68 27.35 -17.80
C GLN A 75 -2.18 28.81 -17.76
N ASP A 76 -3.02 29.75 -17.33
CA ASP A 76 -2.78 31.19 -17.48
C ASP A 76 -1.78 31.76 -16.47
N SER A 77 -1.36 30.98 -15.47
CA SER A 77 -0.38 31.42 -14.48
C SER A 77 0.78 30.43 -14.30
N PRO A 78 1.86 30.60 -15.08
CA PRO A 78 3.09 29.81 -14.92
C PRO A 78 3.77 29.99 -13.56
N ARG A 79 3.52 31.11 -12.86
CA ARG A 79 4.08 31.40 -11.52
C ARG A 79 3.40 30.63 -10.40
N ASP A 80 2.16 30.17 -10.59
CA ASP A 80 1.42 29.39 -9.60
C ASP A 80 1.82 27.90 -9.57
N ARG A 81 2.70 27.46 -10.50
CA ARG A 81 3.18 26.09 -10.61
C ARG A 81 3.91 25.55 -9.37
N ILE A 82 4.45 26.43 -8.51
CA ILE A 82 5.31 26.05 -7.38
C ILE A 82 4.70 26.47 -6.02
N GLN A 83 3.90 27.54 -5.96
CA GLN A 83 3.35 28.07 -4.70
C GLN A 83 1.95 27.55 -4.33
N GLU A 84 1.15 27.00 -5.26
CA GLU A 84 -0.27 26.69 -5.00
C GLU A 84 -0.60 25.21 -4.83
N ARG A 85 0.05 24.51 -3.89
CA ARG A 85 -0.37 23.16 -3.50
C ARG A 85 -1.02 23.11 -2.12
N ASP A 86 -1.34 24.25 -1.53
CA ASP A 86 -1.81 24.33 -0.15
C ASP A 86 -3.10 23.58 0.13
N TRP A 87 -3.96 23.43 -0.88
CA TRP A 87 -5.17 22.61 -0.80
C TRP A 87 -4.89 21.11 -0.74
N LEU A 88 -3.79 20.64 -1.36
CA LEU A 88 -3.47 19.22 -1.43
C LEU A 88 -2.91 18.79 -0.07
N PRO A 89 -3.51 17.81 0.64
CA PRO A 89 -3.01 17.44 1.96
C PRO A 89 -1.55 17.02 1.90
N PRO A 90 -0.71 17.32 2.92
CA PRO A 90 0.73 17.02 2.91
C PRO A 90 1.05 15.56 2.55
N ALA A 91 0.20 14.62 2.96
CA ALA A 91 0.37 13.20 2.68
C ALA A 91 0.31 12.84 1.18
N TYR A 92 -0.28 13.70 0.34
CA TYR A 92 -0.30 13.59 -1.12
C TYR A 92 0.80 14.41 -1.80
N ARG A 93 1.63 15.16 -1.05
CA ARG A 93 2.75 15.94 -1.60
C ARG A 93 4.07 15.17 -1.58
N ASP A 94 4.15 14.12 -0.78
CA ASP A 94 5.37 13.33 -0.59
C ASP A 94 5.58 12.33 -1.72
N TRP A 95 5.91 12.87 -2.89
CA TRP A 95 6.25 12.08 -4.06
C TRP A 95 7.65 11.49 -3.99
N GLY A 96 8.48 11.91 -3.02
CA GLY A 96 9.85 11.38 -2.86
C GLY A 96 9.87 9.86 -2.79
N TRP A 97 8.87 9.29 -2.09
CA TRP A 97 8.66 7.85 -1.98
C TRP A 97 8.49 7.12 -3.33
N PHE A 98 8.00 7.79 -4.36
CA PHE A 98 7.77 7.25 -5.71
C PHE A 98 8.88 7.59 -6.72
N LYS A 99 9.88 8.40 -6.34
CA LYS A 99 10.91 8.89 -7.27
C LYS A 99 12.02 7.90 -7.56
N ALA A 100 12.30 7.02 -6.61
CA ALA A 100 13.32 6.00 -6.77
C ALA A 100 12.80 4.95 -7.75
N VAL A 101 13.44 4.85 -8.92
CA VAL A 101 13.02 4.01 -10.03
C VAL A 101 14.12 3.02 -10.37
N THR A 102 13.73 1.79 -10.71
CA THR A 102 14.58 0.76 -11.26
C THR A 102 14.22 0.59 -12.72
N ILE A 103 15.20 0.69 -13.62
CA ILE A 103 15.04 0.31 -15.02
C ILE A 103 15.62 -1.08 -15.24
N LEU A 104 14.89 -1.86 -16.02
CA LEU A 104 15.21 -3.23 -16.38
C LEU A 104 15.35 -3.32 -17.89
N GLY A 105 16.54 -3.72 -18.35
CA GLY A 105 16.80 -3.89 -19.76
C GLY A 105 18.24 -4.32 -20.04
N TYR A 106 18.59 -4.29 -21.32
CA TYR A 106 19.96 -4.51 -21.78
C TYR A 106 20.60 -3.16 -22.09
N PHE A 107 21.49 -2.70 -21.20
CA PHE A 107 22.29 -1.50 -21.42
C PHE A 107 23.56 -1.90 -22.17
N GLU A 108 23.99 -1.08 -23.13
CA GLU A 108 25.22 -1.35 -23.89
C GLU A 108 26.40 -1.37 -22.93
N GLN A 109 27.12 -2.49 -22.89
CA GLN A 109 28.53 -2.42 -22.53
C GLN A 109 29.23 -1.77 -23.72
N PRO A 110 29.91 -0.62 -23.55
CA PRO A 110 30.52 0.11 -24.65
C PRO A 110 31.60 -0.66 -25.44
N GLU A 111 31.94 -1.88 -25.02
CA GLU A 111 33.04 -2.69 -25.57
C GLU A 111 32.59 -3.96 -26.31
N LEU A 112 31.30 -4.32 -26.24
CA LEU A 112 30.77 -5.48 -26.95
C LEU A 112 29.86 -5.01 -28.09
N ASP A 113 30.43 -4.97 -29.31
CA ASP A 113 29.72 -4.86 -30.59
C ASP A 113 28.76 -6.06 -30.77
N VAL A 114 27.73 -6.16 -29.92
CA VAL A 114 26.62 -7.09 -30.14
C VAL A 114 25.65 -6.37 -31.07
N PRO A 115 25.55 -6.78 -32.34
CA PRO A 115 24.67 -6.11 -33.28
C PRO A 115 23.22 -6.16 -32.76
N VAL A 116 22.58 -4.99 -32.74
CA VAL A 116 21.17 -4.71 -32.38
C VAL A 116 20.23 -5.43 -33.36
N THR A 117 20.29 -6.74 -33.39
CA THR A 117 19.54 -7.60 -34.29
C THR A 117 18.28 -8.05 -33.56
N GLN A 118 17.27 -7.16 -33.54
CA GLN A 118 15.80 -7.35 -33.38
C GLN A 118 15.22 -8.33 -32.34
N ARG A 119 16.00 -9.19 -31.69
CA ARG A 119 15.52 -10.18 -30.72
C ARG A 119 15.50 -9.55 -29.35
N VAL A 120 14.32 -9.52 -28.72
CA VAL A 120 14.23 -9.26 -27.29
C VAL A 120 15.05 -10.33 -26.57
N GLY A 121 16.04 -9.89 -25.78
CA GLY A 121 16.92 -10.79 -25.04
C GLY A 121 16.14 -11.66 -24.05
N ARG A 122 16.82 -12.67 -23.49
CA ARG A 122 16.22 -13.47 -22.40
C ARG A 122 16.14 -12.62 -21.11
N GLY A 123 15.58 -13.16 -20.05
CA GLY A 123 15.65 -12.53 -18.73
C GLY A 123 17.06 -12.59 -18.14
N ARG A 124 17.88 -13.55 -18.60
CA ARG A 124 19.26 -13.70 -18.15
C ARG A 124 20.11 -12.54 -18.65
N GLY A 125 20.84 -11.92 -17.72
CA GLY A 125 21.70 -10.78 -18.02
C GLY A 125 20.92 -9.48 -18.27
N VAL A 126 19.63 -9.44 -17.94
CA VAL A 126 18.92 -8.17 -17.77
C VAL A 126 19.64 -7.40 -16.67
N ALA A 127 20.11 -6.23 -17.02
CA ALA A 127 20.74 -5.34 -16.08
C ALA A 127 19.64 -4.57 -15.32
N VAL A 128 19.91 -4.36 -14.05
CA VAL A 128 19.06 -3.63 -13.11
C VAL A 128 19.79 -2.33 -12.79
N GLN A 129 19.18 -1.20 -13.14
CA GLN A 129 19.78 0.10 -12.95
C GLN A 129 18.87 0.97 -12.08
N GLY A 130 19.39 1.40 -10.93
CA GLY A 130 18.75 2.41 -10.10
C GLY A 130 18.88 3.78 -10.75
N ILE A 131 17.77 4.48 -10.86
CA ILE A 131 17.70 5.85 -11.34
C ILE A 131 17.03 6.69 -10.27
N TYR A 132 17.74 7.74 -9.85
CA TYR A 132 17.19 8.76 -8.99
C TYR A 132 16.82 10.00 -9.81
N GLY A 133 15.54 10.38 -9.75
CA GLY A 133 15.03 11.55 -10.45
C GLY A 133 15.34 12.85 -9.69
N GLY A 134 16.21 13.68 -10.25
CA GLY A 134 16.24 15.11 -9.92
C GLY A 134 14.98 15.81 -10.45
N PHE A 135 14.45 16.80 -9.72
CA PHE A 135 13.26 17.57 -10.13
C PHE A 135 13.41 18.32 -11.47
N ILE A 136 14.62 18.38 -12.04
CA ILE A 136 14.97 19.21 -13.20
C ILE A 136 15.70 18.38 -14.27
N GLY A 137 15.08 17.27 -14.71
CA GLY A 137 15.42 16.61 -15.98
C GLY A 137 16.79 15.94 -16.11
N GLY A 138 17.63 15.96 -15.07
CA GLY A 138 18.87 15.20 -14.98
C GLY A 138 18.67 13.92 -14.17
N TYR A 139 19.32 12.84 -14.62
CA TYR A 139 19.33 11.56 -13.93
C TYR A 139 20.74 11.27 -13.46
N VAL A 140 20.82 10.78 -12.23
CA VAL A 140 22.05 10.17 -11.71
C VAL A 140 21.84 8.67 -11.83
N LEU A 141 22.71 8.02 -12.60
CA LEU A 141 22.79 6.57 -12.57
C LEU A 141 23.67 6.23 -11.36
N GLU A 142 23.08 5.61 -10.35
CA GLU A 142 23.89 5.01 -9.29
C GLU A 142 24.42 3.69 -9.83
N VAL A 143 25.65 3.70 -10.34
CA VAL A 143 26.39 2.47 -10.60
C VAL A 143 26.97 2.04 -9.26
N PRO A 144 26.56 0.90 -8.69
CA PRO A 144 27.21 0.38 -7.50
C PRO A 144 28.68 0.14 -7.82
N ASN A 145 29.56 1.00 -7.33
CA ASN A 145 31.00 0.84 -7.46
C ASN A 145 31.40 -0.38 -6.63
N PRO A 146 32.11 -1.38 -7.17
CA PRO A 146 32.53 -2.57 -6.43
C PRO A 146 33.37 -2.26 -5.18
N ASP A 147 33.96 -1.06 -5.08
CA ASP A 147 34.76 -0.62 -3.95
C ASP A 147 33.93 0.03 -2.80
N GLY A 148 32.60 0.17 -2.96
CA GLY A 148 31.70 0.68 -1.94
C GLY A 148 31.58 2.21 -1.87
N ASP A 149 32.34 2.95 -2.68
CA ASP A 149 32.19 4.40 -2.83
C ASP A 149 31.17 4.71 -3.93
N GLU A 150 30.05 5.34 -3.55
CA GLU A 150 29.00 5.76 -4.49
C GLU A 150 29.48 6.95 -5.34
N ASP A 151 30.20 6.66 -6.43
CA ASP A 151 30.43 7.64 -7.49
C ASP A 151 29.14 7.78 -8.30
N ALA A 152 28.37 8.81 -7.96
CA ALA A 152 27.21 9.26 -8.69
C ALA A 152 27.62 9.85 -10.05
N ASP A 153 27.84 8.99 -11.05
CA ASP A 153 28.05 9.43 -12.41
C ASP A 153 26.74 10.03 -12.95
N ALA A 154 26.75 11.35 -13.13
CA ALA A 154 25.71 12.05 -13.87
C ALA A 154 25.78 11.59 -15.33
N ILE A 155 24.90 10.66 -15.70
CA ILE A 155 24.69 10.34 -17.10
C ILE A 155 23.87 11.48 -17.69
N ASP A 156 24.54 12.38 -18.41
CA ASP A 156 23.91 13.53 -19.08
C ASP A 156 22.84 13.11 -20.10
N ASP A 157 22.77 11.83 -20.47
CA ASP A 157 21.70 11.31 -21.31
C ASP A 157 21.56 9.78 -21.25
N PRO A 158 20.69 9.21 -20.40
CA PRO A 158 20.27 7.83 -20.54
C PRO A 158 19.30 7.71 -21.74
N ARG A 159 19.61 8.38 -22.86
CA ARG A 159 18.91 8.19 -24.12
C ARG A 159 19.09 6.71 -24.46
N PRO A 160 18.01 5.93 -24.54
CA PRO A 160 18.11 4.58 -25.06
C PRO A 160 18.60 4.72 -26.48
N VAL A 161 19.86 4.33 -26.72
CA VAL A 161 20.54 4.53 -28.01
C VAL A 161 19.80 3.84 -29.14
N ASP A 162 18.91 2.86 -28.85
CA ASP A 162 18.34 2.04 -29.93
C ASP A 162 17.01 1.30 -29.61
N ARG A 163 15.91 2.02 -29.31
CA ARG A 163 14.54 1.43 -29.20
C ARG A 163 14.43 0.12 -28.39
N ARG A 164 15.29 -0.07 -27.40
CA ARG A 164 15.35 -1.32 -26.63
C ARG A 164 14.11 -1.43 -25.74
N PRO A 165 13.48 -2.61 -25.64
CA PRO A 165 12.37 -2.80 -24.72
C PRO A 165 12.92 -2.80 -23.30
N TYR A 166 12.87 -1.64 -22.66
CA TYR A 166 13.00 -1.54 -21.22
C TYR A 166 11.62 -1.59 -20.57
N MET A 167 11.61 -1.91 -19.29
CA MET A 167 10.51 -1.57 -18.39
C MET A 167 11.11 -0.91 -17.17
N TRP A 168 10.29 -0.16 -16.45
CA TRP A 168 10.72 0.45 -15.22
C TRP A 168 9.70 0.19 -14.11
N LEU A 169 10.22 0.19 -12.89
CA LEU A 169 9.48 -0.07 -11.66
C LEU A 169 9.85 0.99 -10.63
N MET A 170 8.90 1.37 -9.79
CA MET A 170 9.22 2.14 -8.59
C MET A 170 9.82 1.19 -7.55
N ASN A 171 10.96 1.56 -7.00
CA ASN A 171 11.79 0.73 -6.11
C ASN A 171 11.01 0.19 -4.91
N ASN A 172 10.25 1.06 -4.25
CA ASN A 172 9.48 0.66 -3.08
C ASN A 172 8.28 -0.22 -3.47
N CYS A 173 7.63 0.06 -4.61
CA CYS A 173 6.52 -0.76 -5.12
C CYS A 173 7.00 -2.15 -5.60
N SER A 174 8.17 -2.25 -6.23
CA SER A 174 8.74 -3.54 -6.62
C SER A 174 9.17 -4.37 -5.43
N SER A 175 9.63 -3.73 -4.35
CA SER A 175 9.96 -4.39 -3.08
C SER A 175 8.72 -4.94 -2.38
N TYR A 176 7.61 -4.19 -2.36
CA TYR A 176 6.30 -4.68 -1.93
C TYR A 176 5.87 -5.91 -2.74
N MET A 177 5.91 -5.79 -4.07
CA MET A 177 5.51 -6.87 -4.97
C MET A 177 6.35 -8.13 -4.74
N PHE A 178 7.67 -7.99 -4.66
CA PHE A 178 8.59 -9.10 -4.38
C PHE A 178 8.25 -9.78 -3.06
N SER A 179 8.00 -9.03 -1.99
CA SER A 179 7.78 -9.60 -0.66
C SER A 179 6.40 -10.22 -0.46
N TRP A 180 5.38 -9.80 -1.22
CA TRP A 180 4.02 -10.35 -1.12
C TRP A 180 3.76 -11.57 -1.99
N ILE A 181 4.61 -11.83 -2.99
CA ILE A 181 4.54 -13.04 -3.79
C ILE A 181 4.99 -14.23 -2.92
N ASP A 182 4.15 -15.27 -2.84
CA ASP A 182 4.53 -16.52 -2.18
C ASP A 182 5.41 -17.36 -3.13
N TRP A 183 6.70 -17.02 -3.16
CA TRP A 183 7.71 -17.66 -4.03
C TRP A 183 7.84 -19.17 -3.81
N ASP A 184 7.62 -19.64 -2.58
CA ASP A 184 7.72 -21.07 -2.23
C ASP A 184 6.54 -21.88 -2.77
N SER A 185 5.37 -21.24 -2.93
CA SER A 185 4.20 -21.86 -3.55
C SER A 185 4.26 -21.92 -5.08
N LEU A 186 5.19 -21.19 -5.72
CA LEU A 186 5.27 -21.14 -7.17
C LEU A 186 5.87 -22.44 -7.73
N PRO A 187 5.34 -22.96 -8.86
CA PRO A 187 5.90 -24.11 -9.56
C PRO A 187 7.36 -23.89 -9.95
N SER A 188 8.09 -24.98 -10.19
CA SER A 188 9.46 -24.86 -10.68
C SER A 188 9.45 -24.33 -12.11
N ARG A 189 10.36 -23.39 -12.42
CA ARG A 189 10.52 -22.89 -13.79
C ARG A 189 10.88 -24.02 -14.78
N HIS A 190 11.48 -25.12 -14.30
CA HIS A 190 11.80 -26.29 -15.14
C HIS A 190 10.57 -27.00 -15.70
N GLU A 191 9.37 -26.78 -15.14
CA GLU A 191 8.14 -27.37 -15.66
C GLU A 191 7.83 -26.84 -17.06
N ALA A 192 7.89 -25.52 -17.25
CA ALA A 192 7.73 -24.89 -18.57
C ALA A 192 9.01 -24.89 -19.41
N PHE A 193 10.19 -24.87 -18.78
CA PHE A 193 11.48 -24.71 -19.46
C PHE A 193 12.45 -25.82 -19.06
N PRO A 194 12.22 -27.08 -19.49
CA PRO A 194 13.04 -28.23 -19.06
C PRO A 194 14.51 -28.12 -19.50
N ASP A 195 14.77 -27.42 -20.61
CA ASP A 195 16.13 -27.21 -21.13
C ASP A 195 16.86 -26.03 -20.46
N ASP A 196 16.15 -25.19 -19.68
CA ASP A 196 16.72 -24.04 -18.98
C ASP A 196 16.96 -24.37 -17.51
N LEU A 197 18.04 -25.10 -17.24
CA LEU A 197 18.36 -25.65 -15.91
C LEU A 197 18.86 -24.62 -14.89
N LEU A 198 19.25 -23.44 -15.34
CA LEU A 198 19.79 -22.43 -14.45
C LEU A 198 18.64 -21.67 -13.76
N PRO A 199 18.78 -21.24 -12.50
CA PRO A 199 17.80 -20.35 -11.89
C PRO A 199 17.81 -18.99 -12.61
N MET A 200 16.69 -18.28 -12.55
CA MET A 200 16.54 -16.89 -12.99
C MET A 200 16.21 -16.05 -11.76
N ASP A 201 16.77 -14.86 -11.67
CA ASP A 201 16.41 -13.94 -10.61
C ASP A 201 15.02 -13.33 -10.85
N TYR A 202 14.52 -12.64 -9.82
CA TYR A 202 13.22 -11.97 -9.84
C TYR A 202 13.05 -11.03 -11.03
N PHE A 203 14.04 -10.17 -11.29
CA PHE A 203 13.96 -9.13 -12.30
C PHE A 203 14.06 -9.70 -13.72
N GLY A 204 14.92 -10.68 -13.94
CA GLY A 204 15.04 -11.40 -15.20
C GLY A 204 13.75 -12.12 -15.54
N GLU A 205 13.12 -12.79 -14.57
CA GLU A 205 11.87 -13.51 -14.82
C GLU A 205 10.70 -12.54 -15.06
N LEU A 206 10.60 -11.46 -14.28
CA LEU A 206 9.63 -10.40 -14.53
C LEU A 206 9.82 -9.81 -15.94
N TYR A 207 11.06 -9.61 -16.36
CA TYR A 207 11.37 -9.10 -17.71
C TYR A 207 10.88 -10.07 -18.78
N GLU A 208 11.10 -11.38 -18.62
CA GLU A 208 10.57 -12.37 -19.57
C GLU A 208 9.05 -12.37 -19.63
N ILE A 209 8.38 -12.29 -18.48
CA ILE A 209 6.92 -12.22 -18.38
C ILE A 209 6.40 -11.01 -19.17
N VAL A 210 6.96 -9.84 -18.89
CA VAL A 210 6.51 -8.55 -19.46
C VAL A 210 6.79 -8.44 -20.95
N MET A 211 7.87 -9.07 -21.42
CA MET A 211 8.25 -9.05 -22.83
C MET A 211 7.74 -10.26 -23.63
N SER A 212 6.93 -11.13 -23.02
CA SER A 212 6.31 -12.27 -23.70
C SER A 212 5.03 -11.88 -24.46
N ARG A 213 4.57 -12.76 -25.37
CA ARG A 213 3.33 -12.61 -26.16
C ARG A 213 2.05 -13.06 -25.45
N GLY A 214 2.15 -13.68 -24.26
CA GLY A 214 0.96 -14.16 -23.55
C GLY A 214 -0.05 -13.04 -23.34
N GLU A 215 0.44 -11.86 -22.94
CA GLU A 215 -0.33 -10.65 -22.70
C GLU A 215 0.54 -9.43 -23.07
N PRO A 216 0.59 -9.02 -24.36
CA PRO A 216 1.48 -7.94 -24.78
C PRO A 216 1.12 -6.62 -24.08
N ARG A 217 2.14 -5.84 -23.70
CA ARG A 217 1.96 -4.54 -23.05
C ARG A 217 1.00 -3.66 -23.85
N GLY A 218 0.05 -3.04 -23.13
CA GLY A 218 -0.83 -2.03 -23.71
C GLY A 218 -0.07 -0.76 -24.12
N LYS A 219 -0.77 0.19 -24.75
CA LYS A 219 -0.22 1.51 -25.12
C LYS A 219 0.26 2.35 -23.92
N ASN A 220 -0.14 1.96 -22.72
CA ASN A 220 0.20 2.56 -21.43
C ASN A 220 1.30 1.78 -20.67
N CYS A 221 1.90 0.77 -21.31
CA CYS A 221 2.99 -0.05 -20.78
C CYS A 221 2.61 -0.98 -19.62
N LEU A 222 1.31 -1.11 -19.33
CA LEU A 222 0.77 -2.04 -18.35
C LEU A 222 0.41 -3.40 -18.97
N LEU A 223 0.34 -4.43 -18.14
CA LEU A 223 -0.13 -5.75 -18.54
C LEU A 223 -1.68 -5.79 -18.54
N PRO A 224 -2.33 -6.15 -19.66
CA PRO A 224 -3.81 -6.18 -19.74
C PRO A 224 -4.48 -7.15 -18.75
N CYS A 225 -3.78 -8.20 -18.31
CA CYS A 225 -4.28 -9.21 -17.39
C CYS A 225 -4.23 -8.80 -15.90
N ILE A 226 -3.72 -7.61 -15.60
CA ILE A 226 -3.62 -7.06 -14.25
C ILE A 226 -4.61 -5.89 -14.13
N ASP A 227 -5.50 -5.96 -13.14
CA ASP A 227 -6.37 -4.86 -12.75
C ASP A 227 -5.58 -3.87 -11.87
N TYR A 228 -5.30 -2.69 -12.42
CA TYR A 228 -4.63 -1.59 -11.74
C TYR A 228 -5.59 -0.66 -11.01
N GLY A 229 -6.87 -1.03 -10.96
CA GLY A 229 -7.94 -0.27 -10.34
C GLY A 229 -8.38 0.92 -11.19
N GLY A 230 -8.35 0.83 -12.52
CA GLY A 230 -8.74 1.93 -13.41
C GLY A 230 -7.57 2.80 -13.88
N MET A 231 -6.35 2.59 -13.38
CA MET A 231 -5.18 3.36 -13.81
C MET A 231 -4.86 3.16 -15.29
N GLU A 232 -5.18 1.97 -15.81
CA GLU A 232 -5.00 1.59 -17.20
C GLU A 232 -5.84 2.42 -18.18
N GLN A 233 -6.92 3.03 -17.71
CA GLN A 233 -7.82 3.86 -18.51
C GLN A 233 -7.27 5.26 -18.76
N ASN A 234 -6.24 5.68 -18.02
CA ASN A 234 -5.68 7.00 -18.17
C ASN A 234 -4.94 7.11 -19.52
N ARG A 235 -5.53 7.89 -20.43
CA ARG A 235 -4.93 8.21 -21.74
C ARG A 235 -3.82 9.25 -21.63
N PHE A 236 -3.84 10.05 -20.56
CA PHE A 236 -2.83 11.06 -20.26
C PHE A 236 -1.73 10.41 -19.45
N ARG A 237 -0.77 9.85 -20.19
CA ARG A 237 0.45 9.22 -19.70
C ARG A 237 1.12 9.92 -18.50
N THR A 238 1.05 11.26 -18.45
CA THR A 238 1.63 12.09 -17.40
C THR A 238 0.96 11.97 -16.02
N GLN A 239 -0.20 11.28 -15.90
CA GLN A 239 -1.02 11.19 -14.68
C GLN A 239 -1.19 12.49 -13.89
N SER A 240 -1.21 13.64 -14.56
CA SER A 240 -1.19 14.95 -13.88
C SER A 240 -2.50 15.29 -13.15
N PHE A 241 -3.58 14.56 -13.44
CA PHE A 241 -4.93 14.82 -12.94
C PHE A 241 -5.52 13.60 -12.25
N PHE A 242 -6.25 13.80 -11.14
CA PHE A 242 -7.02 12.74 -10.49
C PHE A 242 -8.30 12.38 -11.26
N PHE A 243 -8.84 13.31 -12.05
CA PHE A 243 -10.11 13.20 -12.77
C PHE A 243 -10.34 11.88 -13.54
N PRO A 244 -9.35 11.31 -14.25
CA PRO A 244 -9.52 10.04 -14.95
C PRO A 244 -9.94 8.89 -14.03
N PHE A 245 -9.76 9.00 -12.71
CA PHE A 245 -10.03 7.95 -11.74
C PHE A 245 -11.32 8.16 -10.94
N ARG A 246 -12.13 9.16 -11.29
CA ARG A 246 -13.40 9.42 -10.60
C ARG A 246 -14.34 8.22 -10.69
N ASN A 247 -14.94 7.85 -9.56
CA ASN A 247 -15.89 6.75 -9.44
C ASN A 247 -17.16 7.20 -8.70
N GLY A 248 -18.04 7.86 -9.43
CA GLY A 248 -19.30 8.41 -8.90
C GLY A 248 -19.10 9.65 -8.03
N SER A 249 -20.17 10.06 -7.35
CA SER A 249 -20.24 11.28 -6.51
C SER A 249 -20.76 11.02 -5.10
N LYS A 250 -20.60 9.79 -4.60
CA LYS A 250 -21.21 9.34 -3.34
C LYS A 250 -20.69 10.11 -2.13
N HIS A 251 -19.39 10.34 -2.06
CA HIS A 251 -18.77 11.03 -0.94
C HIS A 251 -19.07 12.52 -0.99
N THR A 252 -18.98 13.13 -2.18
CA THR A 252 -19.34 14.53 -2.44
C THR A 252 -20.80 14.80 -2.09
N ALA A 253 -21.72 13.94 -2.51
CA ALA A 253 -23.15 14.05 -2.18
C ALA A 253 -23.37 14.09 -0.65
N ARG A 254 -22.72 13.18 0.08
CA ARG A 254 -22.82 13.12 1.55
C ARG A 254 -22.21 14.34 2.23
N GLY A 255 -21.06 14.80 1.74
CA GLY A 255 -20.42 16.02 2.23
C GLY A 255 -21.33 17.23 2.06
N ILE A 256 -21.91 17.41 0.87
CA ILE A 256 -22.84 18.51 0.58
C ILE A 256 -24.09 18.43 1.46
N ALA A 257 -24.68 17.24 1.62
CA ALA A 257 -25.84 17.03 2.49
C ALA A 257 -25.53 17.30 3.98
N ALA A 258 -24.29 17.06 4.41
CA ALA A 258 -23.79 17.42 5.73
C ALA A 258 -23.42 18.92 5.86
N GLY A 259 -23.60 19.72 4.81
CA GLY A 259 -23.33 21.15 4.82
C GLY A 259 -21.91 21.56 4.42
N LEU A 260 -21.04 20.63 3.98
CA LEU A 260 -19.67 20.96 3.56
C LEU A 260 -19.66 21.74 2.24
N ARG A 261 -18.79 22.74 2.13
CA ARG A 261 -18.65 23.67 0.99
C ARG A 261 -17.18 24.06 0.79
N GLY A 262 -16.84 24.62 -0.37
CA GLY A 262 -15.49 25.13 -0.65
C GLY A 262 -14.40 24.11 -0.31
N SER A 263 -13.34 24.57 0.37
CA SER A 263 -12.21 23.71 0.77
C SER A 263 -12.60 22.52 1.66
N ASP A 264 -13.67 22.65 2.46
CA ASP A 264 -14.09 21.59 3.38
C ASP A 264 -14.74 20.40 2.65
N LEU A 265 -15.24 20.62 1.42
CA LEU A 265 -15.78 19.57 0.57
C LEU A 265 -14.68 18.79 -0.18
N LEU A 266 -13.47 19.34 -0.25
CA LEU A 266 -12.36 18.80 -1.04
C LEU A 266 -11.97 17.36 -0.66
N PRO A 267 -11.90 16.95 0.63
CA PRO A 267 -11.62 15.56 0.99
C PRO A 267 -12.68 14.58 0.44
N SER A 268 -13.95 15.00 0.38
CA SER A 268 -15.03 14.17 -0.17
C SER A 268 -14.88 13.98 -1.68
N LEU A 269 -14.52 15.05 -2.39
CA LEU A 269 -14.18 14.98 -3.81
C LEU A 269 -12.96 14.09 -4.05
N MET A 270 -11.89 14.24 -3.26
CA MET A 270 -10.69 13.40 -3.38
C MET A 270 -11.01 11.90 -3.21
N MET A 271 -11.94 11.54 -2.32
CA MET A 271 -12.41 10.16 -2.20
C MET A 271 -13.12 9.67 -3.46
N ASP A 272 -14.03 10.47 -4.02
CA ASP A 272 -14.74 10.15 -5.26
C ASP A 272 -13.77 10.08 -6.47
N PHE A 273 -12.72 10.92 -6.48
CA PHE A 273 -11.63 10.92 -7.45
C PHE A 273 -10.58 9.85 -7.19
N ARG A 274 -10.76 9.02 -6.16
CA ARG A 274 -9.87 7.93 -5.75
C ARG A 274 -8.41 8.37 -5.58
N ALA A 275 -8.21 9.59 -5.07
CA ALA A 275 -6.89 10.15 -4.84
C ALA A 275 -6.01 9.23 -3.98
N TRP A 276 -6.62 8.50 -3.05
CA TRP A 276 -5.99 7.51 -2.19
C TRP A 276 -5.08 6.52 -2.93
N MET A 277 -5.31 6.21 -4.20
CA MET A 277 -4.45 5.30 -4.98
C MET A 277 -3.02 5.81 -5.19
N PHE A 278 -2.79 7.10 -4.94
CA PHE A 278 -1.49 7.75 -5.04
C PHE A 278 -0.90 8.10 -3.68
N HIS A 279 -1.58 7.73 -2.59
CA HIS A 279 -1.06 7.89 -1.25
C HIS A 279 0.11 6.92 -1.01
N ARG A 280 1.16 7.35 -0.31
CA ARG A 280 2.22 6.44 0.14
C ARG A 280 1.61 5.24 0.89
N PRO A 281 1.97 3.98 0.59
CA PRO A 281 1.38 2.78 1.22
C PRO A 281 2.03 2.36 2.55
N ASP A 282 3.00 3.12 3.04
CA ASP A 282 3.78 2.85 4.25
C ASP A 282 3.51 3.84 5.39
N VAL A 283 2.38 4.57 5.31
CA VAL A 283 1.92 5.51 6.34
C VAL A 283 0.87 4.80 7.19
N TRP A 284 1.18 4.54 8.46
CA TRP A 284 0.35 3.72 9.34
C TRP A 284 -0.73 4.55 10.05
N PRO A 285 -1.94 4.00 10.27
CA PRO A 285 -3.03 4.77 10.86
C PRO A 285 -2.80 4.91 12.37
N HIS A 286 -2.95 6.12 12.88
CA HIS A 286 -2.89 6.38 14.32
C HIS A 286 -4.19 5.96 15.03
N PRO A 287 -4.13 5.59 16.32
CA PRO A 287 -5.33 5.35 17.10
C PRO A 287 -6.24 6.60 17.11
N PRO A 288 -7.57 6.43 17.07
CA PRO A 288 -8.48 7.57 17.11
C PRO A 288 -8.42 8.25 18.47
N LYS A 289 -8.59 9.59 18.48
CA LYS A 289 -8.63 10.37 19.74
C LYS A 289 -9.75 9.91 20.68
N GLU A 290 -10.88 9.50 20.11
CA GLU A 290 -12.02 9.00 20.87
C GLU A 290 -12.13 7.48 20.70
N PRO A 291 -12.38 6.74 21.80
CA PRO A 291 -12.55 5.32 21.72
C PRO A 291 -13.80 4.97 20.92
N VAL A 292 -13.60 4.29 19.79
CA VAL A 292 -14.72 3.78 19.00
C VAL A 292 -15.22 2.50 19.66
N ALA A 293 -16.18 2.64 20.57
CA ALA A 293 -16.77 1.51 21.26
C ALA A 293 -17.41 0.54 20.25
N PHE A 294 -16.99 -0.72 20.29
CA PHE A 294 -17.66 -1.76 19.55
C PHE A 294 -19.03 -2.02 20.19
N THR A 295 -20.11 -1.78 19.46
CA THR A 295 -21.47 -2.01 19.97
C THR A 295 -21.66 -3.50 20.24
N ARG A 296 -21.63 -3.88 21.52
CA ARG A 296 -21.86 -5.26 21.94
C ARG A 296 -23.31 -5.63 21.63
N PHE A 297 -23.49 -6.82 21.08
CA PHE A 297 -24.82 -7.38 20.90
C PHE A 297 -25.17 -8.17 22.16
N ASP A 298 -26.03 -7.61 23.01
CA ASP A 298 -26.47 -8.29 24.21
C ASP A 298 -27.54 -9.33 23.86
N LEU A 299 -27.29 -10.57 24.26
CA LEU A 299 -28.29 -11.62 24.21
C LEU A 299 -29.25 -11.41 25.38
N ALA A 300 -30.51 -11.15 25.07
CA ALA A 300 -31.55 -11.47 26.03
C ALA A 300 -31.53 -13.00 26.27
N PRO A 301 -31.63 -13.48 27.52
CA PRO A 301 -31.72 -14.90 27.82
C PRO A 301 -32.99 -15.45 27.18
N SER A 302 -32.89 -16.04 25.98
CA SER A 302 -34.01 -16.64 25.27
C SER A 302 -34.04 -18.14 25.50
N SER A 303 -35.23 -18.68 25.75
CA SER A 303 -35.51 -20.11 25.97
C SER A 303 -35.46 -21.00 24.73
N THR A 304 -34.87 -20.53 23.62
CA THR A 304 -34.78 -21.29 22.38
C THR A 304 -33.72 -22.37 22.48
N LEU A 305 -34.03 -23.54 21.91
CA LEU A 305 -33.12 -24.69 21.82
C LEU A 305 -31.75 -24.28 21.22
N PRO A 306 -30.65 -24.88 21.72
CA PRO A 306 -29.30 -24.54 21.28
C PRO A 306 -29.12 -24.83 19.80
N ASN A 307 -28.55 -23.86 19.09
CA ASN A 307 -28.31 -23.94 17.65
C ASN A 307 -27.13 -24.91 17.43
N THR A 308 -27.07 -25.64 16.32
CA THR A 308 -25.95 -26.57 16.03
C THR A 308 -24.58 -25.88 16.09
N LEU A 309 -24.49 -24.60 15.72
CA LEU A 309 -23.26 -23.80 15.83
C LEU A 309 -22.85 -23.50 17.28
N GLU A 310 -23.80 -23.44 18.22
CA GLU A 310 -23.51 -23.23 19.65
C GLU A 310 -22.93 -24.49 20.30
N SER A 311 -23.16 -25.66 19.69
CA SER A 311 -22.61 -26.94 20.14
C SER A 311 -21.16 -27.17 19.72
N LEU A 312 -20.63 -26.34 18.80
CA LEU A 312 -19.24 -26.47 18.37
C LEU A 312 -18.29 -26.01 19.49
N PRO A 313 -17.22 -26.78 19.78
CA PRO A 313 -16.14 -26.31 20.64
C PRO A 313 -15.58 -24.98 20.11
N ARG A 314 -15.27 -24.06 21.03
CA ARG A 314 -14.83 -22.70 20.70
C ARG A 314 -13.57 -22.72 19.84
N GLU A 315 -12.70 -23.69 20.07
CA GLU A 315 -11.44 -23.91 19.36
C GLU A 315 -11.69 -24.27 17.89
N ILE A 316 -12.66 -25.15 17.63
CA ILE A 316 -13.05 -25.51 16.26
C ILE A 316 -13.67 -24.30 15.56
N MET A 317 -14.53 -23.56 16.25
CA MET A 317 -15.15 -22.37 15.70
C MET A 317 -14.11 -21.30 15.33
N LEU A 318 -13.14 -21.02 16.20
CA LEU A 318 -12.03 -20.09 15.92
C LEU A 318 -11.16 -20.60 14.75
N THR A 319 -10.91 -21.90 14.69
CA THR A 319 -10.18 -22.54 13.57
C THR A 319 -10.93 -22.39 12.24
N ILE A 320 -12.26 -22.47 12.24
CA ILE A 320 -13.05 -22.21 11.02
C ILE A 320 -12.96 -20.73 10.64
N PHE A 321 -13.07 -19.84 11.62
CA PHE A 321 -13.12 -18.39 11.38
C PHE A 321 -11.82 -17.83 10.80
N GLN A 322 -10.67 -18.42 11.10
CA GLN A 322 -9.40 -17.99 10.52
C GLN A 322 -9.33 -18.16 8.99
N TYR A 323 -10.17 -19.04 8.41
CA TYR A 323 -10.25 -19.28 6.97
C TYR A 323 -11.36 -18.49 6.27
N LEU A 324 -12.21 -17.79 7.03
CA LEU A 324 -13.30 -17.01 6.47
C LEU A 324 -12.88 -15.54 6.31
N PRO A 325 -13.17 -14.92 5.14
CA PRO A 325 -13.04 -13.48 5.00
C PRO A 325 -13.85 -12.71 6.05
N PRO A 326 -13.38 -11.54 6.54
CA PRO A 326 -14.09 -10.77 7.57
C PRO A 326 -15.54 -10.43 7.21
N HIS A 327 -15.82 -10.15 5.93
CA HIS A 327 -17.19 -9.88 5.48
C HIS A 327 -18.09 -11.12 5.62
N SER A 328 -17.58 -12.32 5.34
CA SER A 328 -18.31 -13.57 5.52
C SER A 328 -18.58 -13.87 6.99
N LEU A 329 -17.65 -13.51 7.89
CA LEU A 329 -17.87 -13.60 9.34
C LEU A 329 -19.00 -12.69 9.80
N ILE A 330 -19.00 -11.43 9.33
CA ILE A 330 -20.07 -10.47 9.65
C ILE A 330 -21.41 -10.98 9.10
N THR A 331 -21.47 -11.47 7.86
CA THR A 331 -22.68 -12.05 7.27
C THR A 331 -23.13 -13.28 8.05
N LEU A 332 -22.23 -14.19 8.42
CA LEU A 332 -22.57 -15.36 9.22
C LEU A 332 -23.14 -14.96 10.58
N SER A 333 -22.58 -13.91 11.19
CA SER A 333 -23.06 -13.36 12.46
C SER A 333 -24.53 -12.91 12.40
N THR A 334 -25.05 -12.49 11.24
CA THR A 334 -26.46 -12.06 11.14
C THR A 334 -27.43 -13.24 11.19
N THR A 335 -26.97 -14.45 10.92
CA THR A 335 -27.80 -15.67 10.90
C THR A 335 -27.99 -16.30 12.29
N CYS A 336 -27.14 -15.98 13.26
CA CYS A 336 -27.12 -16.61 14.57
C CYS A 336 -26.83 -15.57 15.66
N LYS A 337 -27.81 -15.32 16.55
CA LYS A 337 -27.69 -14.32 17.63
C LYS A 337 -26.54 -14.62 18.59
N SER A 338 -26.31 -15.90 18.91
CA SER A 338 -25.23 -16.31 19.80
C SER A 338 -23.85 -16.14 19.19
N LEU A 339 -23.73 -16.48 17.90
CA LEU A 339 -22.53 -16.19 17.15
C LEU A 339 -22.28 -14.69 17.07
N ARG A 340 -23.33 -13.89 16.79
CA ARG A 340 -23.24 -12.44 16.80
C ARG A 340 -22.71 -11.92 18.13
N HIS A 341 -23.30 -12.35 19.24
CA HIS A 341 -22.85 -11.99 20.58
C HIS A 341 -21.37 -12.33 20.79
N THR A 342 -20.95 -13.53 20.38
CA THR A 342 -19.57 -13.99 20.53
C THR A 342 -18.60 -13.17 19.69
N LEU A 343 -18.92 -12.95 18.41
CA LEU A 343 -18.13 -12.10 17.51
C LEU A 343 -18.16 -10.63 17.92
N THR A 344 -19.17 -10.20 18.67
CA THR A 344 -19.23 -8.83 19.20
C THR A 344 -18.37 -8.59 20.44
N LYS A 345 -17.73 -9.63 20.97
CA LYS A 345 -16.72 -9.48 22.03
C LYS A 345 -15.39 -9.08 21.39
N ALA A 346 -14.89 -7.89 21.72
CA ALA A 346 -13.64 -7.35 21.17
C ALA A 346 -12.49 -8.36 21.24
N THR A 347 -12.24 -8.97 22.40
CA THR A 347 -11.17 -9.96 22.59
C THR A 347 -11.27 -11.18 21.67
N VAL A 348 -12.49 -11.62 21.35
CA VAL A 348 -12.70 -12.75 20.43
C VAL A 348 -12.40 -12.32 19.00
N MET A 349 -12.91 -11.16 18.60
CA MET A 349 -12.68 -10.61 17.27
C MET A 349 -11.20 -10.25 17.06
N ASP A 350 -10.54 -9.72 18.09
CA ASP A 350 -9.11 -9.41 18.07
C ASP A 350 -8.28 -10.67 17.82
N HIS A 351 -8.60 -11.76 18.53
CA HIS A 351 -7.96 -13.05 18.32
C HIS A 351 -8.22 -13.60 16.92
N ILE A 352 -9.46 -13.58 16.44
CA ILE A 352 -9.79 -14.04 15.07
C ILE A 352 -9.03 -13.23 14.04
N LEU A 353 -9.00 -11.90 14.16
CA LEU A 353 -8.31 -11.02 13.21
C LEU A 353 -6.80 -11.20 13.27
N LYS A 354 -6.21 -11.39 14.45
CA LYS A 354 -4.80 -11.77 14.59
C LYS A 354 -4.52 -13.04 13.79
N GLU A 355 -5.29 -14.10 14.01
CA GLU A 355 -5.09 -15.37 13.31
C GLU A 355 -5.28 -15.21 11.79
N ILE A 356 -6.29 -14.46 11.34
CA ILE A 356 -6.49 -14.15 9.92
C ILE A 356 -5.28 -13.42 9.34
N ILE A 357 -4.76 -12.39 10.01
CA ILE A 357 -3.64 -11.59 9.49
C ILE A 357 -2.37 -12.44 9.33
N TYR A 358 -2.08 -13.33 10.28
CA TYR A 358 -0.85 -14.12 10.27
C TYR A 358 -0.94 -15.45 9.51
N LYS A 359 -2.13 -16.06 9.43
CA LYS A 359 -2.30 -17.38 8.80
C LYS A 359 -3.03 -17.33 7.47
N ALA A 360 -3.88 -16.33 7.25
CA ALA A 360 -4.66 -16.23 6.04
C ALA A 360 -4.06 -15.16 5.11
N ASP A 361 -3.95 -15.50 3.83
CA ASP A 361 -3.30 -14.61 2.86
C ASP A 361 -4.08 -13.29 2.67
N HIS A 362 -5.39 -13.27 2.90
CA HIS A 362 -6.26 -12.15 2.50
C HIS A 362 -6.15 -10.85 3.33
N LEU A 363 -5.49 -10.86 4.50
CA LEU A 363 -5.16 -9.66 5.28
C LEU A 363 -3.65 -9.50 5.53
N SER A 364 -2.80 -10.29 4.88
CA SER A 364 -1.35 -10.23 5.05
C SER A 364 -0.77 -8.85 4.70
N TRP A 365 -1.43 -8.09 3.83
CA TRP A 365 -1.09 -6.71 3.50
C TRP A 365 -1.12 -5.74 4.69
N ILE A 366 -1.74 -6.09 5.82
CA ILE A 366 -1.75 -5.25 7.03
C ILE A 366 -0.43 -5.38 7.81
N LEU A 367 0.37 -6.42 7.56
CA LEU A 367 1.66 -6.58 8.25
C LEU A 367 2.73 -5.67 7.62
N PRO A 368 3.62 -5.08 8.43
CA PRO A 368 4.78 -4.38 7.92
C PRO A 368 5.73 -5.34 7.22
N LEU A 369 6.47 -4.84 6.23
CA LEU A 369 7.50 -5.61 5.55
C LEU A 369 8.89 -5.17 6.01
N ASN A 370 9.79 -6.15 6.12
CA ASN A 370 11.20 -5.93 6.44
C ASN A 370 12.02 -5.49 5.23
N CYS A 371 11.49 -5.62 4.01
CA CYS A 371 12.21 -5.29 2.79
C CYS A 371 12.30 -3.79 2.50
N LEU A 372 11.54 -2.96 3.23
CA LEU A 372 11.52 -1.52 3.04
C LEU A 372 12.25 -0.80 4.17
N PRO A 373 13.24 0.06 3.86
CA PRO A 373 13.97 0.82 4.87
C PRO A 373 13.03 1.61 5.81
N GLY A 374 13.19 1.35 7.11
CA GLY A 374 12.46 2.04 8.17
C GLY A 374 10.98 1.66 8.32
N GLU A 375 10.43 0.76 7.50
CA GLU A 375 8.99 0.46 7.53
C GLU A 375 8.60 -0.24 8.83
N MET A 376 9.39 -1.24 9.26
CA MET A 376 9.18 -1.98 10.50
C MET A 376 9.20 -1.04 11.71
N GLU A 377 10.14 -0.10 11.75
CA GLU A 377 10.31 0.89 12.81
C GLU A 377 9.09 1.82 12.87
N ARG A 378 8.65 2.36 11.73
CA ARG A 378 7.45 3.21 11.63
C ARG A 378 6.20 2.44 12.07
N ALA A 379 6.03 1.21 11.60
CA ALA A 379 4.89 0.36 11.95
C ALA A 379 4.88 0.01 13.44
N ASN A 380 6.02 -0.38 14.00
CA ASN A 380 6.15 -0.70 15.41
C ASN A 380 5.93 0.55 16.28
N ALA A 381 6.41 1.73 15.88
CA ALA A 381 6.14 2.97 16.60
C ALA A 381 4.63 3.26 16.69
N VAL A 382 3.90 3.14 15.58
CA VAL A 382 2.44 3.30 15.57
C VAL A 382 1.75 2.17 16.34
N GLY A 383 2.23 0.93 16.22
CA GLY A 383 1.70 -0.21 16.97
C GLY A 383 1.79 -0.04 18.49
N ARG A 384 2.88 0.56 19.00
CA ARG A 384 3.01 0.90 20.43
C ARG A 384 1.99 1.96 20.86
N GLN A 385 1.66 2.92 19.99
CA GLN A 385 0.58 3.89 20.27
C GLN A 385 -0.79 3.22 20.37
N TRP A 386 -1.07 2.23 19.52
CA TRP A 386 -2.29 1.43 19.60
C TRP A 386 -2.38 0.61 20.90
N LEU A 387 -1.27 0.06 21.39
CA LEU A 387 -1.22 -0.63 22.68
C LEU A 387 -1.51 0.33 23.84
N ALA A 388 -0.88 1.51 23.83
CA ALA A 388 -1.14 2.54 24.84
C ALA A 388 -2.62 2.96 24.85
N TRP A 389 -3.18 3.24 23.68
CA TRP A 389 -4.59 3.57 23.51
C TRP A 389 -5.54 2.46 24.00
N ALA A 390 -5.20 1.19 23.75
CA ALA A 390 -6.00 0.06 24.23
C ALA A 390 -5.96 -0.05 25.76
N ALA A 391 -4.80 0.17 26.38
CA ALA A 391 -4.64 0.16 27.82
C ALA A 391 -5.46 1.27 28.50
N GLU A 392 -5.43 2.49 27.94
CA GLU A 392 -6.24 3.63 28.40
C GLU A 392 -7.74 3.36 28.27
N THR A 393 -8.17 2.85 27.12
CA THR A 393 -9.59 2.58 26.84
C THR A 393 -10.16 1.47 27.73
N THR A 394 -9.33 0.52 28.16
CA THR A 394 -9.74 -0.59 29.04
C THR A 394 -9.75 -0.17 30.53
N GLY A 395 -9.24 1.01 30.87
CA GLY A 395 -9.59 1.71 32.11
C GLY A 395 -9.08 1.10 33.42
N GLY A 396 -7.87 0.53 33.46
CA GLY A 396 -7.24 0.12 34.72
C GLY A 396 -7.96 -1.00 35.50
N GLN A 397 -9.05 -1.55 34.98
CA GLN A 397 -9.57 -2.85 35.43
C GLN A 397 -8.64 -3.91 34.87
N ALA A 398 -7.61 -4.26 35.66
CA ALA A 398 -6.71 -5.37 35.34
C ALA A 398 -7.55 -6.62 35.04
N VAL A 399 -7.55 -7.03 33.76
CA VAL A 399 -8.14 -8.27 33.30
C VAL A 399 -7.34 -9.41 33.91
N THR A 400 -7.81 -9.93 35.04
CA THR A 400 -7.19 -11.05 35.77
C THR A 400 -7.72 -12.41 35.34
N ASP A 401 -8.63 -12.47 34.35
CA ASP A 401 -9.39 -13.69 34.02
C ASP A 401 -8.81 -14.56 32.90
N PHE A 402 -7.55 -14.36 32.49
CA PHE A 402 -6.86 -15.27 31.55
C PHE A 402 -5.48 -15.64 32.08
N ALA A 403 -5.43 -16.29 33.24
CA ALA A 403 -4.30 -17.11 33.63
C ALA A 403 -4.62 -18.59 33.34
N GLU A 404 -3.63 -19.27 32.79
CA GLU A 404 -3.50 -20.74 32.64
C GLU A 404 -4.10 -21.40 31.40
N GLY A 405 -3.21 -21.66 30.43
CA GLY A 405 -3.36 -22.75 29.48
C GLY A 405 -2.80 -22.42 28.09
N SER A 406 -1.60 -22.92 27.79
CA SER A 406 -0.96 -22.89 26.46
C SER A 406 -0.34 -21.54 26.03
N GLU A 407 0.84 -21.23 26.57
CA GLU A 407 1.88 -20.53 25.79
C GLU A 407 2.37 -21.48 24.68
N SER A 408 1.58 -21.61 23.62
CA SER A 408 2.12 -22.03 22.34
C SER A 408 3.05 -20.92 21.89
N ARG A 409 4.36 -21.16 21.88
CA ARG A 409 5.33 -20.28 21.22
C ARG A 409 4.83 -20.06 19.80
N TYR A 410 4.27 -18.88 19.53
CA TYR A 410 4.02 -18.46 18.18
C TYR A 410 5.37 -18.50 17.45
N PRO A 411 5.44 -19.01 16.21
CA PRO A 411 6.61 -18.73 15.41
C PRO A 411 6.80 -17.21 15.42
N ALA A 412 8.06 -16.75 15.48
CA ALA A 412 8.36 -15.35 15.19
C ALA A 412 7.54 -14.94 13.96
N VAL A 413 7.05 -13.69 13.90
CA VAL A 413 6.55 -13.07 12.65
C VAL A 413 7.38 -13.68 11.54
N PRO A 414 6.81 -14.38 10.53
CA PRO A 414 7.60 -15.17 9.61
C PRO A 414 8.74 -14.28 9.19
N HIS A 415 9.93 -14.60 9.70
CA HIS A 415 11.14 -14.20 9.04
C HIS A 415 10.95 -14.98 7.76
N PHE A 416 10.39 -14.32 6.75
CA PHE A 416 10.85 -14.49 5.40
C PHE A 416 12.33 -14.20 5.50
N SER A 417 13.07 -15.18 6.01
CA SER A 417 14.49 -15.29 5.84
C SER A 417 14.55 -15.50 4.34
N PRO A 418 14.99 -14.50 3.56
CA PRO A 418 15.28 -14.76 2.17
C PRO A 418 16.25 -15.93 2.25
N ARG A 419 15.84 -17.08 1.71
CA ARG A 419 16.55 -18.34 1.87
C ARG A 419 17.91 -18.19 1.23
N ALA A 420 18.92 -17.66 1.94
CA ALA A 420 20.20 -17.18 1.40
C ALA A 420 20.08 -16.91 -0.11
N VAL A 421 19.14 -16.03 -0.48
CA VAL A 421 19.23 -15.42 -1.79
C VAL A 421 20.52 -14.66 -1.62
N ALA A 422 21.60 -15.18 -2.22
CA ALA A 422 22.86 -14.46 -2.30
C ALA A 422 22.47 -13.02 -2.52
N GLN A 423 22.84 -12.14 -1.57
CA GLN A 423 22.60 -10.70 -1.61
C GLN A 423 22.34 -10.32 -3.05
N LEU A 424 21.09 -9.92 -3.38
CA LEU A 424 20.72 -9.56 -4.75
C LEU A 424 21.92 -8.83 -5.36
N PRO A 425 22.44 -9.18 -6.54
CA PRO A 425 23.50 -8.37 -7.13
C PRO A 425 22.97 -6.93 -7.22
N GLY A 426 23.46 -6.04 -6.33
CA GLY A 426 22.85 -4.73 -6.05
C GLY A 426 22.19 -4.54 -4.67
N SER A 427 22.26 -5.47 -3.70
CA SER A 427 21.63 -5.32 -2.37
C SER A 427 22.33 -4.24 -1.52
N HIS A 428 23.62 -3.98 -1.76
CA HIS A 428 24.36 -2.88 -1.13
C HIS A 428 23.80 -1.50 -1.46
N VAL A 429 23.09 -1.35 -2.58
CA VAL A 429 22.44 -0.10 -2.99
C VAL A 429 21.30 0.27 -2.02
N TRP A 430 20.64 -0.70 -1.40
CA TRP A 430 19.42 -0.47 -0.61
C TRP A 430 19.70 -0.04 0.83
N ASP A 431 20.84 -0.45 1.40
CA ASP A 431 21.23 -0.13 2.78
C ASP A 431 21.78 1.30 2.94
N SER A 432 22.25 1.92 1.85
CA SER A 432 22.80 3.29 1.81
C SER A 432 21.73 4.40 1.80
N TRP A 433 20.52 4.09 1.34
CA TRP A 433 19.46 5.07 1.08
C TRP A 433 18.74 5.65 2.32
N ALA A 434 19.17 5.31 3.54
CA ALA A 434 18.48 5.70 4.78
C ALA A 434 18.97 7.01 5.43
N ASP A 435 20.11 7.58 5.01
CA ASP A 435 20.78 8.67 5.76
C ASP A 435 20.75 10.07 5.12
N THR A 436 20.09 10.26 3.97
CA THR A 436 20.01 11.58 3.33
C THR A 436 18.58 12.13 3.32
N GLU A 437 18.30 12.93 4.35
CA GLU A 437 17.28 14.01 4.48
C GLU A 437 16.29 13.87 5.65
N SER A 438 16.76 14.19 6.86
CA SER A 438 15.96 15.00 7.80
C SER A 438 16.87 15.94 8.59
N THR A 439 17.01 17.18 8.12
CA THR A 439 17.66 18.26 8.88
C THR A 439 16.71 18.75 9.96
N GLY A 440 16.92 18.29 11.19
CA GLY A 440 16.36 18.83 12.41
C GLY A 440 17.45 18.90 13.47
N TRP A 441 18.14 20.03 13.55
CA TRP A 441 19.13 20.35 14.58
C TRP A 441 18.52 20.26 15.98
N VAL A 442 19.05 19.37 16.84
CA VAL A 442 18.93 19.49 18.29
C VAL A 442 20.25 19.04 18.93
N ASP A 443 20.94 19.98 19.57
CA ASP A 443 22.08 19.75 20.47
C ASP A 443 21.64 18.94 21.70
N HIS A 444 22.35 17.84 22.03
CA HIS A 444 22.38 17.35 23.41
C HIS A 444 23.78 16.89 23.86
N VAL A 445 24.27 17.66 24.82
CA VAL A 445 25.44 17.47 25.67
C VAL A 445 25.33 16.17 26.47
N ALA A 446 26.39 15.37 26.45
CA ALA A 446 26.53 14.17 27.26
C ALA A 446 26.80 14.50 28.74
N THR A 447 26.12 13.82 29.66
CA THR A 447 26.62 13.62 31.03
C THR A 447 26.30 12.20 31.50
N ARG A 448 27.37 11.41 31.71
CA ARG A 448 27.34 10.09 32.34
C ARG A 448 27.37 10.27 33.86
N ALA A 449 26.45 9.63 34.57
CA ALA A 449 26.63 9.31 35.98
C ALA A 449 26.09 7.90 36.27
N THR A 450 27.01 7.03 36.70
CA THR A 450 26.77 5.69 37.24
C THR A 450 26.35 5.77 38.71
N VAL A 451 25.26 5.11 39.09
CA VAL A 451 24.97 4.76 40.50
C VAL A 451 24.46 3.32 40.55
N THR A 452 25.09 2.50 41.41
CA THR A 452 24.71 1.13 41.74
C THR A 452 24.26 1.09 43.20
N GLY A 453 23.13 0.43 43.48
CA GLY A 453 22.63 0.15 44.83
C GLY A 453 21.20 -0.44 44.82
N PRO A 454 20.91 -1.56 45.51
CA PRO A 454 19.66 -2.31 45.35
C PRO A 454 18.61 -1.92 46.42
N MET A 455 17.32 -1.91 46.04
CA MET A 455 16.15 -1.95 46.95
C MET A 455 14.83 -2.05 46.13
N PRO A 456 13.68 -2.35 46.76
CA PRO A 456 12.95 -3.62 46.78
C PRO A 456 11.78 -3.69 45.77
N ALA A 457 11.13 -4.86 45.69
CA ALA A 457 10.02 -5.15 44.77
C ALA A 457 8.88 -4.11 44.84
N HIS A 458 8.79 -3.30 43.77
CA HIS A 458 7.70 -2.37 43.48
C HIS A 458 6.87 -2.94 42.31
N ALA A 459 5.55 -2.75 42.33
CA ALA A 459 4.72 -3.01 41.16
C ALA A 459 5.12 -2.06 40.01
N PRO A 460 5.23 -2.54 38.75
CA PRO A 460 5.86 -1.79 37.67
C PRO A 460 5.05 -0.56 37.26
N SER A 461 5.76 0.54 37.05
CA SER A 461 5.25 1.78 36.49
C SER A 461 4.89 1.63 34.99
N LEU A 462 4.05 2.53 34.47
CA LEU A 462 3.73 2.60 33.03
C LEU A 462 5.02 2.73 32.17
N GLN A 463 6.03 3.43 32.69
CA GLN A 463 7.35 3.59 32.08
C GLN A 463 8.11 2.24 32.04
N GLU A 464 8.06 1.44 33.11
CA GLU A 464 8.68 0.11 33.17
C GLU A 464 7.92 -0.95 32.35
N LEU A 465 6.62 -0.78 32.11
CA LEU A 465 5.87 -1.60 31.14
C LEU A 465 6.22 -1.25 29.68
N ILE A 466 6.60 0.01 29.42
CA ILE A 466 7.05 0.48 28.10
C ILE A 466 8.52 0.11 27.86
N GLU A 467 9.36 0.14 28.89
CA GLU A 467 10.81 -0.10 28.80
C GLU A 467 11.24 -1.53 29.15
N GLY A 468 10.44 -2.27 29.91
CA GLY A 468 10.74 -3.65 30.39
C GLY A 468 10.21 -4.78 29.50
N GLY A 469 9.38 -4.48 28.50
CA GLY A 469 9.17 -5.39 27.38
C GLY A 469 10.45 -5.45 26.54
N ARG A 470 10.92 -6.64 26.16
CA ARG A 470 12.02 -6.77 25.19
C ARG A 470 11.73 -5.81 24.05
N GLN A 471 12.54 -4.76 23.88
CA GLN A 471 12.32 -3.74 22.85
C GLN A 471 12.23 -4.39 21.45
N ASP A 472 12.78 -5.60 21.33
CA ASP A 472 12.80 -6.47 20.15
C ASP A 472 11.44 -7.11 19.81
N GLU A 473 10.48 -7.22 20.73
CA GLU A 473 9.20 -7.85 20.44
C GLU A 473 8.24 -6.87 19.76
N SER A 474 7.79 -7.24 18.56
CA SER A 474 6.86 -6.44 17.78
C SER A 474 5.53 -6.24 18.53
N PRO A 475 5.00 -5.00 18.64
CA PRO A 475 3.75 -4.70 19.34
C PRO A 475 2.54 -5.46 18.76
N PHE A 476 2.59 -5.83 17.48
CA PHE A 476 1.56 -6.65 16.85
C PHE A 476 1.47 -8.04 17.49
N LEU A 477 2.56 -8.61 18.01
CA LEU A 477 2.50 -9.93 18.64
C LEU A 477 1.79 -9.93 20.00
N SER A 478 1.65 -8.76 20.63
CA SER A 478 1.02 -8.60 21.94
C SER A 478 -0.42 -9.14 21.96
N PRO A 479 -0.80 -9.99 22.92
CA PRO A 479 -2.19 -10.43 23.10
C PRO A 479 -3.17 -9.27 23.37
N SER A 480 -2.66 -8.15 23.86
CA SER A 480 -3.44 -6.94 24.17
C SER A 480 -3.57 -5.98 22.99
N PHE A 481 -3.01 -6.32 21.82
CA PHE A 481 -3.10 -5.46 20.64
C PHE A 481 -4.56 -5.39 20.13
N PRO A 482 -5.13 -4.19 19.93
CA PRO A 482 -6.54 -4.02 19.58
C PRO A 482 -6.81 -4.25 18.09
N TYR A 483 -6.60 -5.47 17.62
CA TYR A 483 -6.67 -5.86 16.20
C TYR A 483 -7.93 -5.39 15.48
N PHE A 484 -9.09 -5.51 16.11
CA PHE A 484 -10.35 -5.09 15.53
C PHE A 484 -10.38 -3.58 15.23
N ALA A 485 -9.98 -2.76 16.21
CA ALA A 485 -9.95 -1.31 16.05
C ALA A 485 -8.87 -0.90 15.02
N PHE A 486 -7.70 -1.54 15.07
CA PHE A 486 -6.60 -1.30 14.13
C PHE A 486 -6.98 -1.65 12.69
N VAL A 487 -7.49 -2.86 12.45
CA VAL A 487 -7.92 -3.31 11.11
C VAL A 487 -8.99 -2.38 10.56
N ARG A 488 -9.97 -1.97 11.38
CA ARG A 488 -10.98 -0.99 10.99
C ARG A 488 -10.36 0.33 10.55
N ALA A 489 -9.34 0.82 11.27
CA ALA A 489 -8.60 2.01 10.89
C ALA A 489 -7.86 1.83 9.55
N CYS A 490 -7.21 0.68 9.33
CA CYS A 490 -6.57 0.36 8.04
C CYS A 490 -7.55 0.40 6.85
N PHE A 491 -8.80 -0.06 7.02
CA PHE A 491 -9.81 0.05 5.94
C PHE A 491 -10.32 1.49 5.74
N GLY A 492 -10.24 2.32 6.78
CA GLY A 492 -10.62 3.73 6.73
C GLY A 492 -9.55 4.65 6.11
N ASP A 493 -8.29 4.25 6.21
CA ASP A 493 -7.12 5.06 5.86
C ASP A 493 -6.74 4.97 4.38
N ASP A 494 -6.38 6.11 3.78
CA ASP A 494 -6.06 6.20 2.36
C ASP A 494 -4.73 5.51 1.99
N SER A 495 -3.72 5.58 2.87
CA SER A 495 -2.45 4.87 2.70
C SER A 495 -2.70 3.36 2.64
N LEU A 496 -3.45 2.84 3.60
CA LEU A 496 -3.67 1.41 3.76
C LEU A 496 -4.61 0.87 2.69
N ARG A 497 -5.52 1.70 2.16
CA ARG A 497 -6.27 1.40 0.94
C ARG A 497 -5.35 1.24 -0.27
N ASN A 498 -4.38 2.13 -0.45
CA ASN A 498 -3.40 1.96 -1.54
C ASN A 498 -2.53 0.72 -1.34
N ARG A 499 -2.07 0.49 -0.11
CA ARG A 499 -1.31 -0.71 0.26
C ARG A 499 -2.06 -1.99 -0.11
N ARG A 500 -3.35 -2.07 0.23
CA ARG A 500 -4.23 -3.17 -0.15
C ARG A 500 -4.36 -3.32 -1.67
N ARG A 501 -4.44 -2.21 -2.42
CA ARG A 501 -4.46 -2.22 -3.89
C ARG A 501 -3.17 -2.81 -4.45
N LEU A 502 -2.01 -2.37 -3.98
CA LEU A 502 -0.71 -2.88 -4.40
C LEU A 502 -0.56 -4.37 -4.07
N TRP A 503 -1.06 -4.82 -2.91
CA TRP A 503 -1.11 -6.24 -2.57
C TRP A 503 -1.99 -7.02 -3.54
N GLY A 504 -3.16 -6.48 -3.90
CA GLY A 504 -4.01 -7.07 -4.93
C GLY A 504 -3.33 -7.18 -6.30
N ILE A 505 -2.52 -6.19 -6.68
CA ILE A 505 -1.69 -6.25 -7.89
C ILE A 505 -0.64 -7.36 -7.75
N ALA A 506 0.09 -7.44 -6.63
CA ALA A 506 1.10 -8.46 -6.38
C ALA A 506 0.53 -9.90 -6.47
N LYS A 507 -0.69 -10.13 -5.95
CA LYS A 507 -1.36 -11.45 -6.07
C LYS A 507 -1.80 -11.79 -7.49
N GLN A 508 -2.16 -10.79 -8.29
CA GLN A 508 -2.41 -11.00 -9.72
C GLN A 508 -1.12 -11.35 -10.46
N PHE A 509 -0.01 -10.72 -10.09
CA PHE A 509 1.31 -11.08 -10.57
C PHE A 509 1.71 -12.50 -10.15
N GLU A 510 1.52 -12.90 -8.89
CA GLU A 510 1.79 -14.28 -8.44
C GLU A 510 1.08 -15.31 -9.34
N ARG A 511 -0.18 -15.06 -9.72
CA ARG A 511 -0.93 -15.89 -10.68
C ARG A 511 -0.27 -15.89 -12.07
N VAL A 512 0.16 -14.73 -12.57
CA VAL A 512 0.87 -14.60 -13.86
C VAL A 512 2.18 -15.39 -13.83
N TRP A 513 2.97 -15.28 -12.77
CA TRP A 513 4.20 -16.05 -12.57
C TRP A 513 3.94 -17.54 -12.56
N ARG A 514 2.92 -17.99 -11.81
CA ARG A 514 2.50 -19.40 -11.76
C ARG A 514 2.13 -19.91 -13.16
N GLU A 515 1.38 -19.13 -13.92
CA GLU A 515 1.02 -19.49 -15.30
C GLU A 515 2.23 -19.54 -16.23
N TYR A 516 3.11 -18.53 -16.17
CA TYR A 516 4.34 -18.48 -16.95
C TYR A 516 5.25 -19.68 -16.64
N ARG A 517 5.44 -20.06 -15.36
CA ARG A 517 6.29 -21.20 -14.97
C ARG A 517 5.71 -22.57 -15.30
N THR A 518 4.40 -22.69 -15.47
CA THR A 518 3.72 -23.97 -15.79
C THR A 518 3.52 -24.17 -17.27
N LYS A 519 3.17 -23.11 -18.00
CA LYS A 519 2.83 -23.19 -19.41
C LYS A 519 3.96 -22.73 -20.32
N GLY A 520 4.82 -21.85 -19.84
CA GLY A 520 5.76 -21.10 -20.66
C GLY A 520 5.01 -20.12 -21.58
N TRP A 521 5.63 -19.00 -21.93
CA TRP A 521 5.04 -18.04 -22.85
C TRP A 521 5.94 -17.83 -24.07
N GLU A 522 5.34 -17.78 -25.26
CA GLU A 522 6.05 -17.43 -26.49
C GLU A 522 6.59 -16.00 -26.38
N ARG A 523 7.76 -15.74 -26.96
CA ARG A 523 8.37 -14.41 -26.94
C ARG A 523 8.10 -13.68 -28.23
N ASP A 524 7.99 -12.36 -28.13
CA ASP A 524 7.96 -11.51 -29.30
C ASP A 524 9.39 -11.35 -29.83
N ILE A 525 9.83 -12.35 -30.59
CA ILE A 525 11.02 -12.19 -31.42
C ILE A 525 10.55 -11.35 -32.61
N PHE A 526 10.68 -10.03 -32.52
CA PHE A 526 10.63 -9.20 -33.71
C PHE A 526 11.73 -9.75 -34.63
N LEU A 527 11.34 -10.33 -35.77
CA LEU A 527 12.25 -10.74 -36.84
C LEU A 527 12.37 -9.61 -37.87
#